data_AF-A0A6B3EMF8-F1
#
_entry.id   AF-A0A6B3EMF8-F1
#
_cell.length_a   1.000
_cell.length_b   1.000
_cell.length_c   1.000
_cell.angle_alpha   90.00
_cell.angle_beta   90.00
_cell.angle_gamma   90.00
#
_symmetry.space_group_name_H-M   'P 1'
#
loop_
_entity.id
_entity.type
_entity.pdbx_description
1 polymer ?
#
loop_
_entity_poly.entity_id
_entity_poly.type
_entity_poly.pdbx_seq_one_letter_code
_entity_poly.pdbx_strand_id
1 'polypeptide(L)'
;VFDTEPLPYGEHKIAVAPGGGEVFALAIDPELALLDYLQMFYRLGSAGRALKKMGAIDFATTVAPGVRDVLLTGKAAEAVRRKDKQGRHVYDHVVMDAPPTGRITRFLGVNDEVAGLARIGPVHHQAQSVMHLLKSPQTAVHLVTLLEEMPVQETADGIA
;
A
#
# COMPACT_ATOMS: atom_id res chain seq x y z
N VAL A 1 10.24 -14.28 -11.36
CA VAL A 1 11.00 -14.01 -10.11
C VAL A 1 10.85 -15.12 -9.09
N PHE A 2 9.67 -15.77 -8.93
CA PHE A 2 9.53 -16.96 -8.07
C PHE A 2 8.91 -18.19 -8.76
N ASP A 3 8.61 -18.11 -10.07
CA ASP A 3 8.04 -19.21 -10.86
C ASP A 3 6.81 -19.90 -10.23
N THR A 4 5.97 -19.09 -9.58
CA THR A 4 4.71 -19.54 -8.97
C THR A 4 3.52 -19.14 -9.82
N GLU A 5 2.40 -19.84 -9.63
CA GLU A 5 1.08 -19.34 -10.05
C GLU A 5 0.80 -17.95 -9.42
N PRO A 6 -0.12 -17.16 -10.00
CA PRO A 6 -0.54 -15.89 -9.42
C PRO A 6 -0.94 -16.06 -7.96
N LEU A 7 -0.33 -15.25 -7.08
CA LEU A 7 -0.59 -15.34 -5.65
C LEU A 7 -2.03 -14.91 -5.35
N PRO A 8 -2.80 -15.69 -4.57
CA PRO A 8 -4.09 -15.23 -4.10
C PRO A 8 -3.93 -14.05 -3.14
N TYR A 9 -5.02 -13.31 -2.91
CA TYR A 9 -5.01 -12.19 -1.98
C TYR A 9 -4.82 -12.69 -0.54
N GLY A 10 -3.63 -12.45 -0.01
CA GLY A 10 -3.20 -12.91 1.30
C GLY A 10 -1.69 -12.80 1.44
N GLU A 11 -1.20 -12.90 2.67
CA GLU A 11 0.23 -12.95 2.94
C GLU A 11 0.69 -14.42 2.85
N HIS A 12 1.57 -14.69 1.90
CA HIS A 12 2.05 -16.03 1.61
C HIS A 12 3.56 -16.08 1.77
N LYS A 13 4.07 -17.06 2.52
CA LYS A 13 5.51 -17.32 2.59
C LYS A 13 5.98 -17.79 1.20
N ILE A 14 6.92 -17.05 0.60
CA ILE A 14 7.44 -17.33 -0.74
C ILE A 14 8.92 -17.73 -0.74
N ALA A 15 9.67 -17.41 0.31
CA ALA A 15 11.08 -17.80 0.41
C ALA A 15 11.55 -17.90 1.86
N VAL A 16 12.70 -18.56 2.04
CA VAL A 16 13.49 -18.57 3.27
C VAL A 16 14.84 -17.94 2.96
N ALA A 17 15.21 -16.89 3.70
CA ALA A 17 16.47 -16.18 3.54
C ALA A 17 17.64 -16.98 4.14
N PRO A 18 18.87 -16.76 3.64
CA PRO A 18 20.07 -17.29 4.30
C PRO A 18 20.10 -16.86 5.78
N GLY A 19 20.20 -17.83 6.69
CA GLY A 19 20.10 -17.59 8.14
C GLY A 19 18.72 -17.88 8.75
N GLY A 20 17.75 -18.36 7.96
CA GLY A 20 16.47 -18.85 8.46
C GLY A 20 15.38 -17.79 8.54
N GLY A 21 15.63 -16.57 8.08
CA GLY A 21 14.59 -15.53 7.93
C GLY A 21 13.51 -15.95 6.93
N GLU A 22 12.32 -15.39 7.03
CA GLU A 22 11.19 -15.72 6.16
C GLU A 22 10.81 -14.51 5.30
N VAL A 23 10.47 -14.76 4.04
CA VAL A 23 9.95 -13.73 3.13
C VAL A 23 8.51 -14.07 2.80
N PHE A 24 7.63 -13.12 3.08
CA PHE A 24 6.22 -13.18 2.72
C PHE A 24 5.94 -12.22 1.57
N ALA A 25 5.07 -12.62 0.66
CA ALA A 25 4.55 -11.79 -0.41
C ALA A 25 3.05 -11.56 -0.24
N LEU A 26 2.62 -10.35 -0.59
CA LEU A 26 1.23 -9.97 -0.69
C LEU A 26 1.03 -9.29 -2.05
N ALA A 27 0.36 -9.99 -2.96
CA ALA A 27 -0.13 -9.38 -4.19
C ALA A 27 -1.38 -8.58 -3.86
N ILE A 28 -1.25 -7.25 -3.73
CA ILE A 28 -2.37 -6.40 -3.33
C ILE A 28 -3.35 -6.27 -4.50
N ASP A 29 -4.54 -6.82 -4.31
CA ASP A 29 -5.71 -6.57 -5.14
C ASP A 29 -6.41 -5.29 -4.64
N PRO A 30 -6.52 -4.22 -5.45
CA PRO A 30 -7.14 -2.97 -5.02
C PRO A 30 -8.62 -3.10 -4.63
N GLU A 31 -9.38 -3.98 -5.29
CA GLU A 31 -10.80 -4.15 -4.99
C GLU A 31 -10.97 -4.84 -3.64
N LEU A 32 -10.19 -5.90 -3.38
CA LEU A 32 -10.21 -6.59 -2.09
C LEU A 32 -9.62 -5.71 -0.98
N ALA A 33 -8.60 -4.91 -1.27
CA ALA A 33 -8.05 -3.94 -0.33
C ALA A 33 -9.08 -2.86 0.05
N LEU A 34 -9.93 -2.42 -0.89
CA LEU A 34 -11.04 -1.51 -0.59
C LEU A 34 -12.06 -2.16 0.33
N LEU A 35 -12.39 -3.44 0.12
CA LEU A 35 -13.30 -4.17 1.01
C LEU A 35 -12.72 -4.34 2.42
N ASP A 36 -11.44 -4.71 2.53
CA ASP A 36 -10.70 -4.78 3.80
C ASP A 36 -10.73 -3.43 4.53
N TYR A 37 -10.46 -2.35 3.79
CA TYR A 37 -10.52 -0.98 4.29
C TYR A 37 -11.91 -0.66 4.84
N LEU A 38 -12.95 -0.84 4.04
CA LEU A 38 -14.33 -0.55 4.44
C LEU A 38 -14.74 -1.36 5.68
N GLN A 39 -14.37 -2.65 5.75
CA GLN A 39 -14.65 -3.50 6.88
C GLN A 39 -13.97 -3.02 8.16
N MET A 40 -12.71 -2.60 8.09
CA MET A 40 -11.95 -2.09 9.23
C MET A 40 -12.54 -0.78 9.79
N PHE A 41 -13.00 0.13 8.92
CA PHE A 41 -13.43 1.47 9.33
C PHE A 41 -14.92 1.60 9.62
N TYR A 42 -15.78 0.94 8.85
CA TYR A 42 -17.22 1.06 9.01
C TYR A 42 -17.83 -0.06 9.85
N ARG A 43 -17.01 -0.98 10.38
CA ARG A 43 -17.46 -2.18 11.12
C ARG A 43 -18.57 -2.92 10.36
N LEU A 44 -18.43 -2.97 9.04
CA LEU A 44 -19.36 -3.65 8.14
C LEU A 44 -19.22 -5.17 8.38
N GLY A 45 -19.96 -5.73 9.32
CA GLY A 45 -19.95 -7.16 9.63
C GLY A 45 -20.39 -8.03 8.44
N SER A 46 -21.58 -8.61 8.49
CA SER A 46 -22.14 -9.37 7.36
C SER A 46 -22.43 -8.52 6.11
N ALA A 47 -22.45 -7.18 6.24
CA ALA A 47 -22.73 -6.21 5.18
C ALA A 47 -21.60 -6.06 4.14
N GLY A 48 -20.35 -6.45 4.44
CA GLY A 48 -19.26 -6.46 3.44
C GLY A 48 -19.56 -7.36 2.24
N ARG A 49 -20.29 -8.46 2.44
CA ARG A 49 -20.76 -9.34 1.37
C ARG A 49 -21.87 -8.70 0.51
N ALA A 50 -22.67 -7.79 1.08
CA ALA A 50 -23.69 -7.07 0.34
C ALA A 50 -23.07 -5.98 -0.55
N LEU A 51 -22.02 -5.29 -0.08
CA LEU A 51 -21.24 -4.33 -0.89
C LEU A 51 -20.54 -4.99 -2.09
N LYS A 52 -20.04 -6.23 -1.91
CA LYS A 52 -19.53 -7.06 -3.01
C LYS A 52 -20.60 -7.41 -4.06
N LYS A 53 -21.87 -7.55 -3.65
CA LYS A 53 -23.02 -7.86 -4.52
C LYS A 53 -23.68 -6.62 -5.13
N MET A 54 -23.62 -5.46 -4.48
CA MET A 54 -24.23 -4.20 -4.93
C MET A 54 -23.30 -3.31 -5.78
N GLY A 55 -22.06 -3.72 -6.06
CA GLY A 55 -21.17 -2.96 -6.94
C GLY A 55 -20.35 -1.89 -6.23
N ALA A 56 -19.62 -2.26 -5.16
CA ALA A 56 -18.52 -1.43 -4.63
C ALA A 56 -17.43 -1.11 -5.68
N ILE A 57 -17.42 -1.85 -6.80
CA ILE A 57 -16.56 -1.65 -7.98
C ILE A 57 -16.77 -0.24 -8.58
N ASP A 58 -17.99 0.31 -8.56
CA ASP A 58 -18.24 1.65 -9.10
C ASP A 58 -17.73 2.77 -8.21
N PHE A 59 -17.51 2.54 -6.91
CA PHE A 59 -16.92 3.58 -6.05
C PHE A 59 -15.43 3.78 -6.35
N ALA A 60 -14.70 2.69 -6.66
CA ALA A 60 -13.27 2.71 -6.96
C ALA A 60 -12.94 3.33 -8.33
N THR A 61 -13.84 3.20 -9.31
CA THR A 61 -13.67 3.73 -10.66
C THR A 61 -14.30 5.12 -10.84
N THR A 62 -15.31 5.47 -10.04
CA THR A 62 -16.11 6.70 -10.24
C THR A 62 -15.78 7.84 -9.27
N VAL A 63 -15.22 7.57 -8.07
CA VAL A 63 -15.26 8.56 -6.98
C VAL A 63 -14.00 9.41 -6.82
N ALA A 64 -12.79 8.90 -7.10
CA ALA A 64 -11.61 9.76 -7.05
C ALA A 64 -10.38 9.17 -7.78
N PRO A 65 -9.67 9.97 -8.59
CA PRO A 65 -8.31 9.66 -9.01
C PRO A 65 -7.42 9.36 -7.79
N GLY A 66 -6.61 8.31 -7.84
CA GLY A 66 -5.63 8.00 -6.78
C GLY A 66 -6.12 7.08 -5.65
N VAL A 67 -7.39 6.64 -5.65
CA VAL A 67 -7.89 5.68 -4.64
C VAL A 67 -7.05 4.41 -4.58
N ARG A 68 -6.62 3.88 -5.73
CA ARG A 68 -5.71 2.72 -5.77
C ARG A 68 -4.44 2.97 -4.98
N ASP A 69 -3.84 4.14 -5.16
CA ASP A 69 -2.55 4.48 -4.55
C ASP A 69 -2.72 4.70 -3.02
N VAL A 70 -3.86 5.25 -2.58
CA VAL A 70 -4.24 5.31 -1.16
C VAL A 70 -4.40 3.93 -0.55
N LEU A 71 -5.06 3.00 -1.24
CA LEU A 71 -5.26 1.64 -0.73
C LEU A 71 -3.93 0.89 -0.61
N LEU A 72 -3.05 1.02 -1.62
CA LEU A 72 -1.73 0.41 -1.61
C LEU A 72 -0.86 0.94 -0.47
N THR A 73 -0.72 2.27 -0.35
CA THR A 73 0.05 2.91 0.73
C THR A 73 -0.55 2.63 2.10
N GLY A 74 -1.89 2.60 2.21
CA GLY A 74 -2.61 2.24 3.41
C GLY A 74 -2.33 0.80 3.86
N LYS A 75 -2.32 -0.16 2.94
CA LYS A 75 -2.03 -1.57 3.24
C LYS A 75 -0.56 -1.76 3.64
N ALA A 76 0.38 -1.11 2.97
CA ALA A 76 1.79 -1.12 3.35
C ALA A 76 2.00 -0.55 4.77
N ALA A 77 1.35 0.58 5.07
CA ALA A 77 1.44 1.20 6.38
C ALA A 77 0.76 0.39 7.50
N GLU A 78 -0.27 -0.40 7.16
CA GLU A 78 -0.88 -1.37 8.07
C GLU A 78 0.10 -2.50 8.37
N ALA A 79 0.73 -3.10 7.36
CA ALA A 79 1.74 -4.14 7.54
C ALA A 79 2.93 -3.68 8.41
N VAL A 80 3.42 -2.45 8.21
CA VAL A 80 4.50 -1.85 9.04
C VAL A 80 4.09 -1.70 10.51
N ARG A 81 2.84 -1.30 10.77
CA ARG A 81 2.36 -1.03 12.12
C ARG A 81 1.78 -2.25 12.83
N ARG A 82 1.53 -3.35 12.11
CA ARG A 82 0.89 -4.54 12.65
C ARG A 82 1.73 -5.14 13.77
N LYS A 83 1.09 -5.43 14.90
CA LYS A 83 1.72 -6.04 16.06
C LYS A 83 1.06 -7.35 16.43
N ASP A 84 1.86 -8.30 16.89
CA ASP A 84 1.40 -9.56 17.44
C ASP A 84 0.75 -9.36 18.83
N LYS A 85 0.24 -10.44 19.41
CA LYS A 85 -0.37 -10.41 20.76
C LYS A 85 0.60 -10.01 21.88
N GLN A 86 1.91 -10.05 21.60
CA GLN A 86 2.98 -9.68 22.51
C GLN A 86 3.44 -8.22 22.29
N GLY A 87 2.83 -7.49 21.35
CA GLY A 87 3.14 -6.10 21.06
C GLY A 87 4.38 -5.90 20.18
N ARG A 88 4.93 -6.97 19.62
CA ARG A 88 6.07 -6.93 18.68
C ARG A 88 5.56 -6.75 17.26
N HIS A 89 6.35 -6.10 16.40
CA HIS A 89 5.99 -5.99 14.99
C HIS A 89 5.91 -7.38 14.36
N VAL A 90 4.88 -7.61 13.54
CA VAL A 90 4.72 -8.89 12.83
C VAL A 90 5.81 -9.07 11.78
N TYR A 91 6.23 -7.97 11.16
CA TYR A 91 7.30 -7.93 10.17
C TYR A 91 8.44 -7.04 10.67
N ASP A 92 9.68 -7.50 10.53
CA ASP A 92 10.86 -6.70 10.82
C ASP A 92 11.05 -5.58 9.79
N HIS A 93 10.78 -5.89 8.52
CA HIS A 93 10.86 -4.97 7.39
C HIS A 93 9.71 -5.22 6.41
N VAL A 94 9.26 -4.15 5.76
CA VAL A 94 8.27 -4.20 4.68
C VAL A 94 8.90 -3.58 3.44
N VAL A 95 8.97 -4.35 2.36
CA VAL A 95 9.43 -3.89 1.06
C VAL A 95 8.24 -3.83 0.12
N MET A 96 8.07 -2.69 -0.55
CA MET A 96 7.01 -2.49 -1.52
C MET A 96 7.64 -2.28 -2.89
N ASP A 97 7.28 -3.14 -3.84
CA ASP A 97 7.51 -2.88 -5.25
C ASP A 97 6.60 -1.72 -5.69
N ALA A 98 7.19 -0.53 -5.72
CA ALA A 98 6.47 0.72 -5.91
C ALA A 98 6.29 1.03 -7.40
N PRO A 99 5.37 1.96 -7.76
CA PRO A 99 5.26 2.45 -9.13
C PRO A 99 6.57 3.03 -9.67
N PRO A 100 6.74 3.14 -10.99
CA PRO A 100 7.97 3.67 -11.60
C PRO A 100 8.22 5.14 -11.21
N THR A 101 9.47 5.58 -11.44
CA THR A 101 9.99 6.94 -11.23
C THR A 101 9.00 8.05 -11.62
N GLY A 102 8.43 8.00 -12.83
CA GLY A 102 7.46 9.01 -13.32
C GLY A 102 6.13 9.07 -12.54
N ARG A 103 5.88 8.15 -11.60
CA ARG A 103 4.68 8.11 -10.75
C ARG A 103 4.98 8.16 -9.25
N ILE A 104 6.24 8.02 -8.84
CA ILE A 104 6.57 7.78 -7.42
C ILE A 104 6.18 8.95 -6.52
N THR A 105 6.45 10.19 -6.94
CA THR A 105 6.15 11.40 -6.17
C THR A 105 4.66 11.55 -5.91
N ARG A 106 3.85 11.38 -6.96
CA ARG A 106 2.38 11.41 -6.84
C ARG A 106 1.87 10.25 -5.99
N PHE A 107 2.40 9.05 -6.20
CA PHE A 107 1.99 7.86 -5.44
C PHE A 107 2.23 8.03 -3.94
N LEU A 108 3.41 8.53 -3.53
CA LEU A 108 3.72 8.76 -2.12
C LEU A 108 2.97 9.97 -1.54
N GLY A 109 2.66 10.97 -2.37
CA GLY A 109 1.89 12.17 -1.98
C GLY A 109 0.37 12.00 -2.02
N VAL A 110 -0.17 10.89 -2.53
CA VAL A 110 -1.62 10.75 -2.81
C VAL A 110 -2.49 10.90 -1.56
N ASN A 111 -1.97 10.55 -0.38
CA ASN A 111 -2.72 10.71 0.86
C ASN A 111 -2.86 12.18 1.27
N ASP A 112 -1.97 13.08 0.85
CA ASP A 112 -2.15 14.53 1.03
C ASP A 112 -3.31 15.04 0.14
N GLU A 113 -3.43 14.54 -1.09
CA GLU A 113 -4.55 14.85 -2.00
C GLU A 113 -5.89 14.37 -1.40
N VAL A 114 -5.93 13.13 -0.90
CA VAL A 114 -7.15 12.53 -0.33
C VAL A 114 -7.53 13.12 1.04
N ALA A 115 -6.55 13.48 1.88
CA ALA A 115 -6.81 14.23 3.10
C ALA A 115 -7.46 15.60 2.83
N GLY A 116 -7.16 16.21 1.67
CA GLY A 116 -7.78 17.44 1.20
C GLY A 116 -9.25 17.29 0.78
N LEU A 117 -9.62 16.11 0.25
CA LEU A 117 -10.98 15.80 -0.20
C LEU A 117 -11.93 15.48 0.96
N ALA A 118 -11.46 14.76 1.98
CA ALA A 118 -12.21 14.47 3.20
C ALA A 118 -11.61 15.24 4.38
N ARG A 119 -12.10 16.45 4.65
CA ARG A 119 -11.52 17.36 5.66
C ARG A 119 -11.70 16.92 7.12
N ILE A 120 -12.64 16.03 7.41
CA ILE A 120 -12.97 15.57 8.77
C ILE A 120 -13.34 14.07 8.71
N GLY A 121 -12.90 13.29 9.69
CA GLY A 121 -13.33 11.91 9.89
C GLY A 121 -12.20 10.86 9.82
N PRO A 122 -12.54 9.57 9.94
CA PRO A 122 -11.55 8.48 10.03
C PRO A 122 -10.57 8.42 8.85
N VAL A 123 -11.05 8.70 7.63
CA VAL A 123 -10.25 8.72 6.40
C VAL A 123 -9.14 9.77 6.47
N HIS A 124 -9.47 10.98 6.94
CA HIS A 124 -8.51 12.08 7.09
C HIS A 124 -7.38 11.72 8.06
N HIS A 125 -7.73 11.22 9.24
CA HIS A 125 -6.75 10.84 10.27
C HIS A 125 -5.83 9.71 9.80
N GLN A 126 -6.35 8.75 9.06
CA GLN A 126 -5.55 7.68 8.51
C GLN A 126 -4.61 8.19 7.41
N ALA A 127 -5.11 9.00 6.48
CA ALA A 127 -4.28 9.60 5.44
C ALA A 127 -3.10 10.37 6.06
N GLN A 128 -3.35 11.17 7.09
CA GLN A 128 -2.30 11.85 7.87
C GLN A 128 -1.35 10.87 8.58
N SER A 129 -1.87 9.80 9.16
CA SER A 129 -1.06 8.77 9.81
C SER A 129 -0.16 8.01 8.84
N VAL A 130 -0.62 7.74 7.62
CA VAL A 130 0.19 7.16 6.53
C VAL A 130 1.25 8.17 6.10
N MET A 131 0.89 9.43 5.86
CA MET A 131 1.86 10.46 5.50
C MET A 131 2.94 10.67 6.57
N HIS A 132 2.58 10.61 7.85
CA HIS A 132 3.54 10.69 8.94
C HIS A 132 4.55 9.54 8.91
N LEU A 133 4.10 8.31 8.62
CA LEU A 133 5.00 7.17 8.44
C LEU A 133 5.93 7.39 7.24
N LEU A 134 5.37 7.73 6.08
CA LEU A 134 6.14 7.93 4.84
C LEU A 134 7.18 9.04 4.95
N LYS A 135 6.89 10.10 5.72
CA LYS A 135 7.81 11.23 5.98
C LYS A 135 8.74 10.99 7.19
N SER A 136 8.65 9.83 7.86
CA SER A 136 9.47 9.52 9.04
C SER A 136 10.81 8.86 8.65
N PRO A 137 11.80 8.84 9.55
CA PRO A 137 13.05 8.09 9.36
C PRO A 137 12.87 6.57 9.24
N GLN A 138 11.66 6.03 9.44
CA GLN A 138 11.37 4.61 9.25
C GLN A 138 11.14 4.24 7.78
N THR A 139 11.03 5.22 6.88
CA THR A 139 10.79 5.00 5.45
C THR A 139 11.99 5.48 4.64
N ALA A 140 12.41 4.64 3.70
CA ALA A 140 13.42 4.97 2.70
C ALA A 140 12.90 4.61 1.30
N VAL A 141 13.25 5.41 0.31
CA VAL A 141 12.93 5.17 -1.10
C VAL A 141 14.22 4.84 -1.83
N HIS A 142 14.26 3.67 -2.47
CA HIS A 142 15.39 3.23 -3.29
C HIS A 142 15.01 3.37 -4.76
N LEU A 143 15.78 4.16 -5.51
CA LEU A 143 15.60 4.34 -6.94
C LEU A 143 16.57 3.44 -7.70
N VAL A 144 16.03 2.56 -8.53
CA VAL A 144 16.80 1.65 -9.37
C VAL A 144 17.01 2.31 -10.73
N THR A 145 18.24 2.24 -11.24
CA THR A 145 18.59 2.82 -12.55
C THR A 145 19.50 1.89 -13.34
N LEU A 146 19.46 2.03 -14.66
CA LEU A 146 20.41 1.43 -15.60
C LEU A 146 21.39 2.49 -16.09
N LEU A 147 22.52 2.07 -16.64
CA LEU A 147 23.50 2.98 -17.24
C LEU A 147 23.08 3.41 -18.65
N GLU A 148 21.91 4.03 -18.72
CA GLU A 148 21.25 4.51 -19.93
C GLU A 148 20.72 5.92 -19.68
N GLU A 149 20.65 6.72 -20.74
CA GLU A 149 20.31 8.15 -20.65
C GLU A 149 18.95 8.38 -19.97
N MET A 150 17.89 7.70 -20.43
CA MET A 150 16.54 7.90 -19.87
C MET A 150 16.40 7.41 -18.41
N PRO A 151 16.81 6.19 -18.03
CA PRO A 151 16.75 5.75 -16.63
C PRO A 151 17.52 6.64 -15.65
N VAL A 152 18.67 7.19 -16.07
CA VAL A 152 19.43 8.14 -15.23
C VAL A 152 18.66 9.45 -15.08
N GLN A 153 18.14 10.00 -16.17
CA GLN A 153 17.33 11.22 -16.15
C GLN A 153 16.10 11.07 -15.26
N GLU A 154 15.33 9.98 -15.44
CA GLU A 154 14.15 9.70 -14.62
C GLU A 154 14.49 9.51 -13.13
N THR A 155 15.66 8.93 -12.83
CA THR A 155 16.13 8.78 -11.45
C THR A 155 16.49 10.13 -10.85
N ALA A 156 17.19 11.00 -11.59
CA ALA A 156 17.52 12.34 -11.14
C ALA A 156 16.25 13.19 -10.90
N ASP A 157 15.29 13.14 -11.82
CA ASP A 157 14.01 13.84 -11.71
C ASP A 157 13.15 13.30 -10.55
N GLY A 158 13.26 12.00 -10.24
CA GLY A 158 12.56 11.40 -9.10
C GLY A 158 13.14 11.77 -7.73
N ILE A 159 14.38 12.26 -7.67
CA ILE A 159 15.04 12.73 -6.44
C ILE A 159 14.73 14.22 -6.19
N ALA A 160 14.65 15.01 -7.26
CA ALA A 160 14.47 16.46 -7.23
C ALA A 160 13.08 16.89 -6.73
#